data_AF-A0AAW6UZ71-F1
#
_entry.id   AF-A0AAW6UZ71-F1
#
_cell.length_a   1.000
_cell.length_b   1.000
_cell.length_c   1.000
_cell.angle_alpha   90.00
_cell.angle_beta   90.00
_cell.angle_gamma   90.00
#
_symmetry.space_group_name_H-M   'P 1'
#
loop_
_entity.id
_entity.type
_entity.pdbx_description
1 polymer ?
#
loop_
_entity_poly.entity_id
_entity_poly.type
_entity_poly.pdbx_seq_one_letter_code
_entity_poly.pdbx_strand_id
1 'polypeptide(L)'
;MCNNKAQFLNVEADAAFGDEDEVTIAADYYFDPAFRLEATYHIQDDAEDDVDFFSIRSQYFINYNFAVGGEVGFGDDVQAFNINATYRF
;
A
#
# COMPACT_ATOMS: atom_id res chain seq x y z
N MET A 1 -18.80 -26.81 9.54
CA MET A 1 -18.90 -25.45 10.07
C MET A 1 -18.07 -24.56 9.16
N CYS A 2 -18.69 -23.67 8.40
CA CYS A 2 -17.95 -22.74 7.53
C CYS A 2 -17.37 -21.64 8.43
N ASN A 3 -16.06 -21.62 8.59
CA ASN A 3 -15.35 -20.63 9.39
C ASN A 3 -15.18 -19.38 8.51
N ASN A 4 -16.24 -18.60 8.33
CA ASN A 4 -16.16 -17.33 7.58
C ASN A 4 -15.32 -16.35 8.42
N LYS A 5 -14.03 -16.27 8.12
CA LYS A 5 -13.19 -15.18 8.61
C LYS A 5 -13.71 -13.88 7.99
N ALA A 6 -13.84 -12.82 8.79
CA ALA A 6 -14.30 -11.53 8.31
C ALA A 6 -13.28 -10.95 7.31
N GLN A 7 -13.80 -10.49 6.17
CA GLN A 7 -13.04 -9.82 5.13
C GLN A 7 -13.34 -8.32 5.19
N PHE A 8 -12.33 -7.51 4.93
CA PHE A 8 -12.43 -6.05 4.98
C PHE A 8 -11.78 -5.45 3.74
N LEU A 9 -12.33 -4.33 3.30
CA LEU A 9 -11.75 -3.48 2.25
C LEU A 9 -11.51 -2.11 2.88
N ASN A 10 -10.30 -1.61 2.76
CA ASN A 10 -9.94 -0.22 3.07
C ASN A 10 -9.58 0.47 1.75
N VAL A 11 -10.04 1.70 1.55
CA VAL A 11 -9.73 2.50 0.37
C VAL A 11 -9.31 3.88 0.86
N GLU A 12 -8.14 4.32 0.40
CA GLU A 12 -7.54 5.59 0.76
C GLU A 12 -7.26 6.38 -0.53
N ALA A 13 -7.47 7.70 -0.46
CA ALA A 13 -7.11 8.61 -1.51
C ALA A 13 -6.56 9.89 -0.86
N ASP A 14 -5.47 10.38 -1.40
CA ASP A 14 -4.79 11.59 -0.94
C ASP A 14 -4.40 12.43 -2.15
N ALA A 15 -4.44 13.75 -2.01
CA ALA A 15 -4.07 14.67 -3.07
C ALA A 15 -3.58 16.00 -2.50
N ALA A 16 -2.52 16.53 -3.10
CA ALA A 16 -2.02 17.87 -2.83
C ALA A 16 -1.87 18.63 -4.16
N PHE A 17 -2.12 19.93 -4.14
CA PHE A 17 -2.10 20.78 -5.33
C PHE A 17 -1.32 22.06 -5.06
N GLY A 18 -0.45 22.46 -5.99
CA GLY A 18 0.46 23.58 -5.80
C GLY A 18 1.40 23.81 -6.97
N ASP A 19 2.67 24.09 -6.65
CA ASP A 19 3.74 24.10 -7.66
C ASP A 19 4.05 22.67 -8.13
N GLU A 20 3.67 21.67 -7.33
CA GLU A 20 3.71 20.24 -7.60
C GLU A 20 2.33 19.67 -7.24
N ASP A 21 1.73 18.97 -8.18
CA ASP A 21 0.42 18.35 -8.06
C ASP A 21 0.62 16.84 -7.88
N GLU A 22 0.09 16.27 -6.80
CA GLU A 22 0.17 14.84 -6.51
C GLU A 22 -1.18 14.22 -6.21
N VAL A 23 -1.36 12.96 -6.65
CA VAL A 23 -2.54 12.14 -6.31
C VAL A 23 -2.09 10.72 -6.01
N THR A 24 -2.55 10.20 -4.87
CA THR A 24 -2.37 8.81 -4.47
C THR A 24 -3.72 8.15 -4.26
N ILE A 25 -3.89 6.94 -4.78
CA ILE A 25 -4.98 6.05 -4.42
C ILE A 25 -4.42 4.71 -3.95
N ALA A 26 -5.00 4.17 -2.89
CA ALA A 26 -4.63 2.88 -2.33
C ALA A 26 -5.87 2.07 -1.97
N ALA A 27 -5.76 0.75 -2.11
CA ALA A 27 -6.78 -0.17 -1.64
C ALA A 27 -6.15 -1.36 -0.94
N ASP A 28 -6.57 -1.61 0.31
CA ASP A 28 -6.24 -2.83 1.04
C ASP A 28 -7.40 -3.81 1.00
N TYR A 29 -7.10 -5.05 0.66
CA TYR A 29 -8.00 -6.16 0.86
C TYR A 29 -7.47 -7.10 1.95
N TYR A 30 -8.25 -7.24 3.01
CA TYR A 30 -8.01 -8.17 4.12
C TYR A 30 -8.74 -9.48 3.82
N PHE A 31 -7.98 -10.52 3.49
CA PHE A 31 -8.51 -11.88 3.30
C PHE A 31 -9.03 -12.46 4.61
N ASP A 32 -8.34 -12.10 5.70
CA ASP A 32 -8.73 -12.34 7.07
C ASP A 32 -8.03 -11.32 8.00
N PRO A 33 -8.31 -11.31 9.32
CA PRO A 33 -7.66 -10.37 10.24
C PRO A 33 -6.13 -10.49 10.33
N ALA A 34 -5.52 -11.54 9.79
CA ALA A 34 -4.08 -11.79 9.85
C ALA A 34 -3.36 -11.49 8.52
N PHE A 35 -4.05 -11.32 7.40
CA PHE A 35 -3.40 -11.12 6.10
C PHE A 35 -4.10 -10.08 5.21
N ARG A 36 -3.33 -9.11 4.72
CA ARG A 36 -3.76 -8.10 3.73
C ARG A 36 -2.87 -8.05 2.50
N LEU A 37 -3.47 -7.71 1.37
CA LEU A 37 -2.79 -7.22 0.17
C LEU A 37 -3.24 -5.79 -0.12
N GLU A 38 -2.29 -4.94 -0.45
CA GLU A 38 -2.47 -3.53 -0.78
C GLU A 38 -1.99 -3.29 -2.20
N ALA A 39 -2.74 -2.50 -2.97
CA ALA A 39 -2.31 -1.97 -4.24
C ALA A 39 -2.42 -0.44 -4.20
N THR A 40 -1.35 0.23 -4.60
CA THR A 40 -1.23 1.69 -4.54
C THR A 40 -0.78 2.22 -5.89
N TYR A 41 -1.38 3.32 -6.32
CA TYR A 41 -0.96 4.08 -7.49
C TYR A 41 -0.81 5.54 -7.10
N HIS A 42 0.32 6.12 -7.50
CA HIS A 42 0.71 7.49 -7.21
C HIS A 42 1.13 8.17 -8.51
N ILE A 43 0.68 9.41 -8.68
CA ILE A 43 1.12 10.31 -9.76
C ILE A 43 1.57 11.63 -9.16
N GLN A 44 2.55 12.23 -9.80
CA GLN A 44 3.10 13.53 -9.46
C GLN A 44 3.45 14.28 -10.75
N ASP A 45 3.08 15.55 -10.81
CA ASP A 45 3.35 16.48 -11.92
C ASP A 45 3.91 17.79 -11.34
N ASP A 46 5.12 18.19 -11.75
CA ASP A 46 5.76 19.45 -11.35
C ASP A 46 5.97 20.43 -12.52
N ALA A 47 5.28 20.19 -13.64
CA ALA A 47 5.38 20.88 -14.92
C ALA A 47 6.70 20.75 -15.70
N GLU A 48 7.74 20.10 -15.15
CA GLU A 48 8.98 19.75 -15.85
C GLU A 48 9.05 18.24 -16.13
N ASP A 49 8.71 17.42 -15.14
CA ASP A 49 8.71 15.95 -15.22
C ASP A 49 7.41 15.36 -14.64
N ASP A 50 6.91 14.30 -15.29
CA ASP A 50 5.79 13.50 -14.80
C ASP A 50 6.34 12.20 -14.17
N VAL A 51 5.88 11.87 -12.96
CA VAL A 51 6.24 10.61 -12.30
C VAL A 51 4.99 9.81 -11.98
N ASP A 52 4.94 8.56 -12.46
CA ASP A 52 3.99 7.57 -11.98
C ASP A 52 4.69 6.42 -11.24
N PHE A 53 4.02 5.93 -10.20
CA PHE A 53 4.49 4.81 -9.41
C PHE A 53 3.33 3.92 -8.97
N PHE A 54 3.47 2.63 -9.23
CA PHE A 54 2.56 1.58 -8.79
C PHE A 54 3.26 0.63 -7.82
N SER A 55 2.60 0.23 -6.74
CA SER A 55 3.13 -0.78 -5.82
C SER A 55 2.10 -1.81 -5.39
N ILE A 56 2.61 -2.99 -5.05
CA ILE A 56 1.86 -4.08 -4.40
C ILE A 56 2.57 -4.43 -3.10
N ARG A 57 1.83 -4.32 -2.00
CA ARG A 57 2.31 -4.66 -0.66
C ARG A 57 1.52 -5.81 -0.07
N SER A 58 2.20 -6.65 0.69
CA SER A 58 1.60 -7.69 1.51
C SER A 58 2.00 -7.52 2.96
N GLN A 59 1.09 -7.81 3.89
CA GLN A 59 1.40 -7.79 5.31
C GLN A 59 0.68 -8.90 6.05
N TYR A 60 1.42 -9.59 6.91
CA TYR A 60 0.95 -10.67 7.77
C TYR A 60 1.12 -10.30 9.24
N PHE A 61 0.03 -10.35 10.00
CA PHE A 61 0.00 -10.11 11.44
C PHE A 61 0.22 -11.45 12.16
N ILE A 62 1.43 -11.64 12.68
CA ILE A 62 1.82 -12.85 13.42
C ILE A 62 1.07 -12.92 14.76
N ASN A 63 0.84 -11.75 15.38
CA ASN A 63 0.00 -11.56 16.54
C ASN A 63 -0.45 -10.09 16.64
N TYR A 64 -1.18 -9.72 17.69
CA TYR A 64 -1.67 -8.35 17.88
C TYR A 64 -0.58 -7.28 18.01
N ASN A 65 0.63 -7.68 18.39
CA ASN A 65 1.75 -6.79 18.64
C ASN A 65 2.79 -6.82 17.51
N PHE A 66 2.77 -7.80 16.59
CA PHE A 66 3.83 -8.02 15.63
C PHE A 66 3.32 -8.40 14.23
N ALA A 67 3.81 -7.69 13.22
CA ALA A 67 3.51 -7.94 11.82
C ALA A 67 4.77 -7.83 10.96
N VAL A 68 4.78 -8.55 9.84
CA VAL A 68 5.85 -8.49 8.82
C VAL A 68 5.22 -8.32 7.45
N GLY A 69 5.92 -7.65 6.55
CA GLY A 69 5.43 -7.40 5.21
C GLY A 69 6.54 -7.18 4.21
N GLY A 70 6.14 -7.11 2.95
CA GLY A 70 7.01 -6.76 1.85
C GLY A 70 6.22 -6.06 0.75
N GLU A 71 6.92 -5.26 -0.04
CA GLU A 71 6.36 -4.51 -1.16
C GLU A 71 7.31 -4.58 -2.35
N VAL A 72 6.72 -4.62 -3.54
CA VAL A 72 7.39 -4.34 -4.80
C VAL A 72 6.69 -3.16 -5.47
N GLY A 73 7.46 -2.31 -6.12
CA GLY A 73 6.92 -1.17 -6.86
C GLY A 73 7.68 -0.88 -8.14
N PHE A 74 6.96 -0.27 -9.07
CA PHE A 74 7.38 0.01 -10.43
C PHE A 74 6.90 1.40 -10.82
N GLY A 75 7.78 2.19 -11.41
CA GLY A 75 7.46 3.47 -12.01
C GLY A 75 8.40 3.77 -13.15
N ASP A 76 8.32 4.96 -13.71
CA ASP A 76 9.21 5.41 -14.77
C ASP A 76 10.67 5.41 -14.29
N ASP A 77 11.48 4.53 -14.89
CA ASP A 77 12.87 4.22 -14.54
C ASP A 77 13.12 3.86 -13.05
N VAL A 78 12.08 3.50 -12.29
CA VAL A 78 12.16 3.14 -10.88
C VAL A 78 11.67 1.71 -10.63
N GLN A 79 12.47 0.95 -9.89
CA GLN A 79 12.09 -0.35 -9.31
C GLN A 79 12.39 -0.34 -7.82
N ALA A 80 11.38 -0.58 -7.00
CA ALA A 80 11.49 -0.54 -5.54
C ALA A 80 11.18 -1.90 -4.92
N PHE A 81 11.95 -2.26 -3.90
CA PHE A 81 11.74 -3.46 -3.09
C PHE A 81 11.83 -3.07 -1.61
N ASN A 82 10.83 -3.45 -0.83
CA ASN A 82 10.78 -3.19 0.61
C ASN A 82 10.47 -4.48 1.37
N ILE A 83 11.10 -4.63 2.54
CA ILE A 83 10.71 -5.58 3.58
C ILE A 83 10.52 -4.75 4.86
N ASN A 84 9.44 -5.00 5.59
CA ASN A 84 9.13 -4.28 6.81
C ASN A 84 8.69 -5.23 7.94
N ALA A 85 8.86 -4.75 9.16
CA ALA A 85 8.33 -5.37 10.38
C ALA A 85 7.83 -4.27 11.32
N THR A 86 6.68 -4.50 11.95
CA THR A 86 6.03 -3.56 12.85
C THR A 86 5.85 -4.21 14.21
N TYR A 87 6.25 -3.52 15.28
CA TYR A 87 5.98 -3.90 16.66
C TYR A 87 5.15 -2.82 17.38
N ARG A 88 4.09 -3.20 18.10
CA ARG A 88 3.21 -2.31 18.86
C ARG A 88 3.12 -2.74 20.33
N PHE A 89 3.23 -1.79 21.25
CA PHE A 89 3.13 -1.99 22.70
C PHE A 89 1.83 -1.39 23.27
#